data_AF-A0A3M5NVK1-F1
#
_entry.id   AF-A0A3M5NVK1-F1
#
_cell.length_a   1.000
_cell.length_b   1.000
_cell.length_c   1.000
_cell.angle_alpha   90.00
_cell.angle_beta   90.00
_cell.angle_gamma   90.00
#
_symmetry.space_group_name_H-M   'P 1'
#
loop_
_entity.id
_entity.type
_entity.pdbx_description
1 polymer ?
#
loop_
_entity_poly.entity_id
_entity_poly.type
_entity_poly.pdbx_seq_one_letter_code
_entity_poly.pdbx_strand_id
1 'polypeptide(L)'
;EAFEVGRRYANTAYETDLQALSGDNLMRELVRVQSLGNWLQLGLKNDQRQANIIAGQQLALAADAKYVPQLQELGAKMSSGVTAHEN
;
A
#
# COMPACT_ATOMS: atom_id res chain seq x y z
N GLU A 1 -9.95 -0.36 17.98
CA GLU A 1 -11.07 -1.11 17.37
C GLU A 1 -10.65 -2.37 16.60
N ALA A 2 -9.64 -2.35 15.72
CA ALA A 2 -9.20 -3.54 14.96
C ALA A 2 -8.89 -4.80 15.80
N PHE A 3 -8.34 -4.63 17.00
CA PHE A 3 -7.95 -5.72 17.90
C PHE A 3 -9.15 -6.46 18.52
N GLU A 4 -10.27 -5.74 18.74
CA GLU A 4 -11.49 -6.28 19.34
C GLU A 4 -12.19 -7.26 18.39
N VAL A 5 -12.06 -6.99 17.09
CA VAL A 5 -12.77 -7.70 16.03
C VAL A 5 -12.11 -9.03 15.70
N GLY A 6 -10.79 -9.07 15.56
CA GLY A 6 -10.04 -10.33 15.36
C GLY A 6 -10.25 -11.32 16.51
N ARG A 7 -10.37 -10.83 17.75
CA ARG A 7 -10.65 -11.66 18.93
C ARG A 7 -12.07 -12.21 18.94
N ARG A 8 -13.06 -11.47 18.46
CA ARG A 8 -14.47 -11.87 18.50
C ARG A 8 -14.79 -12.97 17.48
N TYR A 9 -14.24 -12.83 16.26
CA TYR A 9 -14.50 -13.77 15.16
C TYR A 9 -13.60 -15.01 15.15
N ALA A 10 -12.49 -15.02 15.90
CA ALA A 10 -11.60 -16.18 16.05
C ALA A 10 -11.86 -17.02 17.32
N ASN A 11 -12.93 -16.71 18.07
CA ASN A 11 -13.24 -17.36 19.34
C ASN A 11 -14.20 -18.55 19.13
N THR A 12 -13.92 -19.70 19.73
CA THR A 12 -14.81 -20.89 19.69
C THR A 12 -16.18 -20.65 20.33
N ALA A 13 -16.29 -19.67 21.25
CA ALA A 13 -17.57 -19.21 21.78
C ALA A 13 -18.45 -18.57 20.69
N TYR A 14 -17.84 -17.86 19.74
CA TYR A 14 -18.57 -17.24 18.62
C TYR A 14 -19.13 -18.29 17.66
N GLU A 15 -18.43 -19.40 17.42
CA GLU A 15 -18.96 -20.53 16.64
C GLU A 15 -20.19 -21.16 17.31
N THR A 16 -20.15 -21.30 18.64
CA THR A 16 -21.28 -21.83 19.41
C THR A 16 -22.48 -20.88 19.36
N ASP A 17 -22.24 -19.58 19.54
CA ASP A 17 -23.28 -18.55 19.46
C ASP A 17 -23.91 -18.49 18.06
N LEU A 18 -23.10 -18.59 17.00
CA LEU A 18 -23.55 -18.64 15.60
C LEU A 18 -24.51 -19.81 15.34
N GLN A 19 -24.19 -20.99 15.86
CA GLN A 19 -25.05 -22.18 15.71
C GLN A 19 -26.40 -22.02 16.41
N ALA A 20 -26.46 -21.18 17.46
CA ALA A 20 -27.70 -20.85 18.16
C ALA A 20 -28.51 -19.74 17.46
N LEU A 21 -27.94 -19.00 16.51
CA LEU A 21 -28.66 -17.99 15.74
C LEU A 21 -29.55 -18.61 14.65
N SER A 22 -30.70 -18.00 14.40
CA SER A 22 -31.60 -18.39 13.31
C SER A 22 -32.33 -17.18 12.72
N GLY A 23 -32.88 -17.37 11.51
CA GLY A 23 -33.69 -16.37 10.80
C GLY A 23 -32.99 -15.01 10.66
N ASP A 24 -33.70 -13.94 11.01
CA ASP A 24 -33.22 -12.56 10.87
C ASP A 24 -31.95 -12.26 11.67
N ASN A 25 -31.75 -12.93 12.81
CA ASN A 25 -30.54 -12.75 13.61
C ASN A 25 -29.32 -13.33 12.91
N LEU A 26 -29.46 -14.50 12.29
CA LEU A 26 -28.40 -15.09 11.48
C LEU A 26 -28.10 -14.23 10.24
N MET A 27 -29.13 -13.69 9.59
CA MET A 27 -28.94 -12.79 8.45
C MET A 27 -28.21 -11.50 8.85
N ARG A 28 -28.54 -10.90 10.00
CA ARG A 28 -27.82 -9.74 10.53
C ARG A 28 -26.35 -10.05 10.82
N GLU A 29 -26.05 -11.22 11.35
CA GLU A 29 -24.66 -11.60 11.61
C GLU A 29 -23.88 -11.81 10.30
N LEU A 30 -24.50 -12.41 9.29
CA LEU A 30 -23.89 -12.52 7.95
C LEU A 30 -23.53 -11.15 7.37
N VAL A 31 -24.46 -10.18 7.45
CA VAL A 31 -24.20 -8.80 6.99
C VAL A 31 -23.04 -8.18 7.78
N ARG A 32 -23.00 -8.38 9.11
CA ARG A 32 -21.94 -7.84 9.97
C ARG A 32 -20.57 -8.42 9.60
N VAL A 33 -20.47 -9.73 9.37
CA VAL A 33 -19.25 -10.40 8.91
C VAL A 33 -18.81 -9.88 7.53
N GLN A 34 -19.74 -9.74 6.58
CA GLN A 34 -19.44 -9.18 5.26
C GLN A 34 -18.94 -7.73 5.34
N SER A 35 -19.59 -6.89 6.13
CA SER A 35 -19.18 -5.50 6.34
C SER A 35 -17.79 -5.40 6.96
N LEU A 36 -17.48 -6.27 7.92
CA LEU A 36 -16.13 -6.38 8.47
C LEU A 36 -15.11 -6.76 7.40
N GLY A 37 -15.41 -7.79 6.58
CA GLY A 37 -14.53 -8.19 5.49
C GLY A 37 -14.22 -7.03 4.54
N ASN A 38 -15.23 -6.26 4.17
CA ASN A 38 -15.08 -5.08 3.31
C ASN A 38 -14.20 -4.01 3.97
N TRP A 39 -14.36 -3.77 5.27
CA TRP A 39 -13.56 -2.80 6.01
C TRP A 39 -12.09 -3.21 6.10
N LEU A 40 -11.81 -4.49 6.37
CA LEU A 40 -10.43 -5.02 6.37
C LEU A 40 -9.79 -4.92 4.99
N GLN A 41 -10.53 -5.25 3.92
CA GLN A 41 -10.05 -5.09 2.55
C GLN A 41 -9.74 -3.62 2.20
N LEU A 42 -10.55 -2.68 2.69
CA LEU A 42 -10.27 -1.25 2.54
C LEU A 42 -8.97 -0.85 3.26
N GLY A 43 -8.73 -1.37 4.46
CA GLY A 43 -7.47 -1.20 5.19
C GLY A 43 -6.27 -1.67 4.37
N LEU A 44 -6.31 -2.92 3.89
CA LEU A 44 -5.26 -3.50 3.04
C LEU A 44 -5.02 -2.67 1.77
N LYS A 45 -6.07 -2.16 1.13
CA LYS A 45 -5.95 -1.29 -0.05
C LYS A 45 -5.26 0.04 0.27
N ASN A 46 -5.52 0.61 1.45
CA ASN A 46 -4.87 1.84 1.88
C ASN A 46 -3.38 1.60 2.19
N ASP A 47 -3.06 0.51 2.87
CA ASP A 47 -1.67 0.12 3.16
C ASP A 47 -0.90 -0.13 1.85
N GLN A 48 -1.50 -0.82 0.89
CA GLN A 48 -0.92 -1.04 -0.44
C GLN A 48 -0.69 0.29 -1.18
N ARG A 49 -1.62 1.24 -1.09
CA ARG A 49 -1.45 2.57 -1.69
C ARG A 49 -0.26 3.30 -1.07
N GLN A 50 -0.13 3.26 0.26
CA GLN A 50 1.00 3.88 0.96
C GLN A 50 2.33 3.25 0.54
N ALA A 51 2.39 1.92 0.46
CA ALA A 51 3.56 1.20 -0.02
C ALA A 51 3.95 1.61 -1.45
N ASN A 52 2.98 1.75 -2.35
CA ASN A 52 3.23 2.18 -3.73
C ASN A 52 3.78 3.62 -3.81
N ILE A 53 3.30 4.53 -2.96
CA ILE A 53 3.82 5.91 -2.89
C ILE A 53 5.30 5.88 -2.46
N ILE A 54 5.63 5.12 -1.41
CA ILE A 54 7.01 4.99 -0.92
C ILE A 54 7.90 4.38 -1.99
N ALA A 55 7.44 3.32 -2.67
CA ALA A 55 8.19 2.69 -3.76
C ALA A 55 8.44 3.67 -4.92
N GLY A 56 7.45 4.51 -5.27
CA GLY A 56 7.62 5.56 -6.27
C GLY A 56 8.64 6.62 -5.86
N GLN A 57 8.65 7.04 -4.59
CA GLN A 57 9.64 7.97 -4.06
C GLN A 57 11.05 7.37 -4.07
N GLN A 58 11.19 6.10 -3.66
CA GLN A 58 12.47 5.40 -3.72
C GLN A 58 12.99 5.25 -5.15
N LEU A 59 12.10 4.97 -6.11
CA LEU A 59 12.45 4.92 -7.52
C LEU A 59 12.95 6.27 -8.04
N ALA A 60 12.28 7.37 -7.66
CA ALA A 60 12.71 8.72 -8.03
C ALA A 60 14.09 9.05 -7.47
N LEU A 61 14.33 8.77 -6.18
CA LEU A 61 15.65 8.97 -5.55
C LEU A 61 16.75 8.12 -6.23
N ALA A 62 16.45 6.87 -6.59
CA ALA A 62 17.38 6.02 -7.30
C ALA A 62 17.68 6.54 -8.72
N ALA A 63 16.67 7.07 -9.42
CA ALA A 63 16.85 7.71 -10.71
C ALA A 63 17.72 8.97 -10.60
N ASP A 64 17.45 9.84 -9.64
CA ASP A 64 18.24 11.04 -9.40
C ASP A 64 19.71 10.69 -9.09
N ALA A 65 19.94 9.77 -8.16
CA ALA A 65 21.28 9.32 -7.79
C ALA A 65 22.06 8.72 -8.99
N LYS A 66 21.36 8.07 -9.92
CA LYS A 66 21.97 7.44 -11.11
C LYS A 66 22.23 8.45 -12.23
N TYR A 67 21.24 9.28 -12.56
CA TYR A 67 21.26 10.07 -13.78
C TYR A 67 21.83 11.47 -13.59
N VAL A 68 21.70 12.09 -12.41
CA VAL A 68 22.26 13.43 -12.17
C VAL A 68 23.77 13.48 -12.46
N PRO A 69 24.60 12.54 -11.95
CA PRO A 69 26.03 12.55 -12.26
C PRO A 69 26.32 12.36 -13.75
N GLN A 70 25.58 11.46 -14.41
CA GLN A 70 25.75 11.19 -15.84
C GLN A 70 25.41 12.41 -16.71
N LEU A 71 24.34 13.13 -16.34
CA LEU A 71 23.93 14.35 -17.02
C LEU A 71 24.93 15.49 -16.80
N GLN A 72 25.46 15.62 -15.57
CA GLN A 72 26.52 16.58 -15.28
C GLN A 72 27.80 16.29 -16.07
N GLU A 73 28.22 15.02 -16.13
CA GLU A 73 29.39 14.59 -16.90
C GLU A 73 29.20 14.85 -18.41
N LEU A 74 28.02 14.51 -18.94
CA LEU A 74 27.68 14.77 -20.34
C LEU A 74 27.69 16.28 -20.65
N GLY A 75 27.10 17.10 -19.77
CA GLY A 75 27.10 18.56 -19.92
C GLY A 75 28.52 19.14 -19.92
N ALA A 76 29.39 18.67 -19.03
CA ALA A 76 30.80 19.08 -18.99
C ALA A 76 31.54 18.72 -20.29
N LYS A 77 31.35 17.49 -20.80
CA LYS A 77 31.93 17.04 -22.07
C LYS A 77 31.46 17.89 -23.25
N MET A 78 30.15 18.17 -23.33
CA MET A 78 29.59 19.03 -24.38
C MET A 78 30.15 20.45 -24.33
N SER A 79 30.24 21.05 -23.14
CA SER A 79 30.83 22.38 -22.97
C SER A 79 32.30 22.43 -23.41
N SER A 80 33.10 21.41 -23.06
CA SER A 80 34.51 21.33 -23.47
C SER A 80 34.69 21.18 -24.99
N GLY A 81 33.79 20.44 -25.64
CA GLY A 81 33.79 20.28 -27.10
C GLY A 81 33.41 21.55 -27.85
N VAL A 82 32.50 22.37 -27.32
CA VAL A 82 32.14 23.68 -27.89
C VAL A 82 33.32 24.64 -27.83
N THR A 83 34.01 24.74 -26.69
CA THR A 83 35.18 25.62 -26.53
C THR A 83 36.39 25.22 -27.39
N ALA A 84 36.51 23.94 -27.76
CA ALA A 84 37.58 23.47 -28.63
C ALA A 84 37.36 23.84 -30.11
N HIS A 85 36.13 24.18 -30.50
CA HIS A 85 35.78 24.50 -31.88
C HIS A 85 35.76 26.02 -32.18
N GLU A 86 35.90 26.86 -31.15
CA GLU A 86 35.93 28.33 -31.21
C GLU A 86 37.35 28.94 -31.19
N ASN A 87 38.41 28.13 -31.05
CA ASN A 87 39.81 28.53 -31.19
C ASN A 87 40.41 28.01 -32.50
#